data_AF-W1YRR3-F1
#
_entry.id   AF-W1YRR3-F1
#
_cell.length_a   1.000
_cell.length_b   1.000
_cell.length_c   1.000
_cell.angle_alpha   90.00
_cell.angle_beta   90.00
_cell.angle_gamma   90.00
#
_symmetry.space_group_name_H-M   'P 1'
#
loop_
_entity.id
_entity.type
_entity.pdbx_description
1 polymer ?
#
loop_
_entity_poly.entity_id
_entity_poly.type
_entity_poly.pdbx_seq_one_letter_code
_entity_poly.pdbx_strand_id
1 'polypeptide(L)' 'RHKERVKDILDLYLEDTLKAHIMRADGSYRKINDREHPISAQEELMKEAIAHEHKESMTVIERLQPMFKMNK' A
#
# COMPACT_ATOMS: atom_id res chain seq x y z
N ARG A 1 -10.49 -14.15 -1.79
CA ARG A 1 -9.19 -13.56 -2.16
C ARG A 1 -9.23 -12.05 -2.44
N HIS A 2 -9.80 -11.54 -3.53
CA HIS A 2 -9.77 -10.07 -3.77
C HIS A 2 -10.69 -9.28 -2.84
N LYS A 3 -11.86 -9.84 -2.48
CA LYS A 3 -12.80 -9.22 -1.53
C LYS A 3 -12.17 -9.00 -0.16
N GLU A 4 -11.53 -10.02 0.41
CA GLU A 4 -10.86 -9.91 1.72
C GLU A 4 -9.75 -8.85 1.66
N ARG A 5 -8.85 -8.93 0.67
CA ARG A 5 -7.81 -7.93 0.47
C ARG A 5 -8.34 -6.49 0.41
N VAL A 6 -9.43 -6.25 -0.33
CA VAL A 6 -10.03 -4.92 -0.41
C VAL A 6 -10.65 -4.52 0.93
N LYS A 7 -11.28 -5.46 1.64
CA LYS A 7 -11.82 -5.21 2.97
C LYS A 7 -10.71 -4.82 3.96
N ASP A 8 -9.61 -5.56 3.97
CA ASP A 8 -8.47 -5.30 4.88
C ASP A 8 -7.88 -3.90 4.63
N ILE A 9 -7.78 -3.48 3.36
CA ILE A 9 -7.38 -2.11 3.00
C ILE A 9 -8.36 -1.09 3.57
N LEU A 10 -9.67 -1.31 3.41
CA LEU A 10 -10.70 -0.38 3.91
C LEU A 10 -10.72 -0.32 5.43
N ASP A 11 -10.56 -1.47 6.12
CA ASP A 11 -10.49 -1.55 7.57
C ASP A 11 -9.27 -0.75 8.08
N LEU A 12 -8.10 -0.86 7.44
CA LEU A 12 -6.92 -0.04 7.75
C LEU A 12 -7.16 1.47 7.58
N TYR A 13 -7.91 1.88 6.54
CA TYR A 13 -8.28 3.30 6.36
C TYR A 13 -9.23 3.84 7.43
N LEU A 14 -10.08 2.98 8.01
CA LEU A 14 -10.95 3.36 9.13
C LEU A 14 -10.17 3.50 10.44
N GLU A 15 -9.05 2.80 10.57
CA GLU A 15 -8.14 2.83 11.73
C GLU A 15 -7.09 3.95 11.65
N ASP A 16 -7.00 4.70 10.54
CA ASP A 16 -6.03 5.78 10.40
C ASP A 16 -6.24 6.88 11.46
N THR A 17 -5.21 7.11 12.27
CA THR A 17 -5.26 8.08 13.37
C THR A 17 -4.46 9.35 13.10
N LEU A 18 -3.78 9.45 11.95
CA LEU A 18 -2.86 10.55 11.64
C LEU A 18 -3.37 11.51 10.55
N LYS A 19 -4.15 11.00 9.61
CA LYS A 19 -4.59 11.71 8.39
C LYS A 19 -6.11 11.66 8.21
N ALA A 20 -6.81 10.75 8.88
CA ALA A 20 -8.27 10.67 8.81
C ALA A 20 -8.96 11.95 9.30
N HIS A 21 -10.04 12.31 8.62
CA HIS A 21 -10.92 13.42 8.98
C HIS A 21 -12.37 12.95 9.02
N ILE A 22 -13.05 13.19 10.13
CA ILE A 22 -14.47 12.88 10.29
C ILE A 22 -15.28 14.08 9.81
N MET A 23 -16.13 13.85 8.81
CA MET A 23 -17.12 14.83 8.36
C MET A 23 -18.26 14.90 9.38
N ARG A 24 -18.61 16.12 9.80
CA ARG A 24 -19.74 16.39 10.68
C ARG A 24 -20.99 16.72 9.86
N ALA A 25 -22.15 16.69 10.51
CA ALA A 25 -23.44 17.00 9.87
C ALA A 25 -23.53 18.45 9.34
N ASP A 26 -22.71 19.35 9.89
CA ASP A 26 -22.59 20.75 9.46
C ASP A 26 -21.64 20.95 8.26
N GLY A 27 -21.06 19.87 7.73
CA GLY A 27 -20.10 19.90 6.61
C GLY A 27 -18.67 20.25 7.01
N SER A 28 -18.39 20.50 8.29
CA SER A 28 -17.02 20.68 8.78
C SER A 28 -16.28 19.35 8.90
N TYR A 29 -14.96 19.40 8.80
CA TYR A 29 -14.09 18.24 8.98
C TYR A 29 -13.29 18.37 10.27
N ARG A 30 -13.31 17.33 11.10
CA ARG A 30 -12.46 17.23 12.29
C ARG A 30 -11.40 16.16 12.08
N LYS A 31 -10.14 16.56 12.17
CA LYS A 31 -9.01 15.66 12.11
C LYS A 31 -9.01 14.69 13.31
N ILE A 32 -8.77 13.41 13.06
CA ILE A 32 -8.39 12.42 14.08
C ILE A 32 -6.88 12.55 14.31
N ASN A 33 -6.47 12.57 15.58
CA ASN A 33 -5.06 12.66 15.95
C ASN A 33 -4.84 11.89 17.24
N ASP A 34 -4.52 10.60 17.12
CA ASP A 34 -4.00 9.81 18.24
C ASP A 34 -2.48 9.92 18.24
N ARG A 35 -1.93 10.45 19.33
CA ARG A 35 -0.48 10.62 19.50
C ARG A 35 0.17 9.43 20.22
N GLU A 36 -0.61 8.63 20.93
CA GLU A 36 -0.10 7.46 21.65
C GLU A 36 0.02 6.26 20.70
N HIS A 37 -0.93 6.12 19.77
CA HIS A 37 -0.97 5.03 18.78
C HIS A 37 -1.13 5.59 17.36
N PRO A 38 -0.07 6.20 16.78
CA PRO A 38 -0.14 6.78 15.45
C PRO A 38 -0.19 5.69 14.38
N ILE A 39 -1.24 5.72 13.54
CA ILE A 39 -1.43 4.84 12.39
C ILE A 39 -1.59 5.71 11.15
N SER A 40 -0.73 5.49 10.15
CA SER A 40 -0.82 6.08 8.81
C SER A 40 -1.11 4.95 7.82
N ALA A 41 -2.35 4.88 7.32
CA ALA A 41 -2.77 3.80 6.44
C ALA A 41 -1.89 3.71 5.18
N GLN A 42 -1.50 4.85 4.63
CA GLN A 42 -0.66 4.92 3.43
C GLN A 42 0.77 4.41 3.67
N GLU A 43 1.33 4.66 4.85
CA GLU A 43 2.68 4.17 5.19
C GLU A 43 2.69 2.65 5.38
N GLU A 44 1.68 2.09 6.07
CA GLU A 44 1.57 0.63 6.23
C GLU A 44 1.34 -0.06 4.87
N LEU A 45 0.47 0.47 4.01
CA LEU A 45 0.26 -0.08 2.67
C LEU A 45 1.54 -0.04 1.82
N MET A 46 2.34 1.02 1.92
CA MET A 46 3.62 1.11 1.22
C MET A 46 4.61 0.06 1.72
N LYS A 47 4.70 -0.12 3.04
CA LYS A 47 5.56 -1.12 3.67
C LYS A 47 5.19 -2.53 3.25
N GLU A 48 3.90 -2.85 3.20
CA GLU A 48 3.40 -4.12 2.66
C GLU A 48 3.76 -4.31 1.18
N ALA A 49 3.61 -3.26 0.37
CA ALA A 49 3.94 -3.31 -1.05
C ALA A 49 5.43 -3.61 -1.28
N ILE A 50 6.33 -2.92 -0.57
CA ILE A 50 7.78 -3.16 -0.63
C ILE A 50 8.10 -4.58 -0.17
N ALA A 51 7.50 -5.05 0.94
CA ALA A 51 7.72 -6.41 1.43
C ALA A 51 7.27 -7.48 0.43
N HIS A 52 6.19 -7.23 -0.31
CA HIS A 52 5.69 -8.12 -1.36
C HIS A 52 6.42 -7.99 -2.70
N GLU A 53 7.17 -6.91 -2.93
CA GLU A 53 7.99 -6.69 -4.13
C GLU A 53 9.22 -7.60 -4.18
N HIS A 54 9.66 -8.18 -3.05
CA HIS A 54 10.74 -9.17 -2.96
C HIS A 54 10.42 -10.54 -3.62
N LYS A 55 9.71 -10.56 -4.74
CA LYS A 55 9.77 -11.65 -5.71
C LYS A 55 11.01 -11.43 -6.57
N GLU A 56 11.85 -12.45 -6.67
CA GLU A 56 13.07 -12.44 -7.50
C GLU A 56 12.80 -11.80 -8.87
N SER A 57 13.24 -10.54 -9.03
CA SER A 57 13.20 -9.88 -10.32
C SER A 57 14.27 -10.51 -11.19
N MET A 58 13.92 -11.00 -12.38
CA MET A 58 14.92 -11.54 -13.32
C MET A 58 16.09 -10.58 -13.44
N THR A 59 17.30 -11.11 -13.30
CA THR A 59 18.54 -10.36 -13.47
C THR A 59 18.57 -9.73 -14.87
N VAL A 60 19.33 -8.64 -15.03
CA VAL A 60 19.52 -7.99 -16.35
C VAL A 60 19.96 -9.01 -17.41
N ILE A 61 20.77 -10.00 -17.02
CA ILE A 61 21.27 -11.07 -17.89
C ILE A 61 20.11 -11.96 -18.36
N GLU A 62 19.25 -12.40 -17.46
CA GLU A 62 18.07 -13.22 -17.80
C GLU A 62 17.09 -12.45 -18.68
N ARG A 63 16.90 -11.14 -18.45
CA ARG A 63 16.06 -10.29 -19.31
C ARG A 63 16.58 -10.17 -20.73
N LEU A 64 17.90 -10.24 -20.94
CA LEU A 64 18.54 -10.10 -22.24
C LEU A 64 18.71 -11.41 -23.02
N GLN A 65 18.53 -12.58 -22.37
CA GLN A 65 18.64 -13.89 -23.03
C GLN A 65 17.86 -14.03 -24.35
N PRO A 66 16.62 -13.52 -24.49
CA PRO A 66 15.87 -13.60 -25.74
C PRO A 66 16.57 -12.88 -26.90
N MET A 67 17.26 -11.76 -26.65
CA MET A 67 17.95 -11.00 -27.70
C MET A 67 19.17 -11.74 -28.26
N PHE A 68 19.87 -12.51 -27.42
CA PHE A 68 21.01 -13.32 -27.86
C PHE A 68 20.60 -14.54 -28.69
N LYS A 69 19.36 -15.02 -28.54
CA LYS A 69 18.83 -16.17 -29.30
C LYS A 69 18.31 -15.79 -30.69
N MET A 70 18.02 -14.51 -30.95
CA MET A 70 17.54 -14.04 -32.27
C MET A 70 18.66 -13.75 -33.28
N ASN A 71 19.92 -13.75 -32.85
CA ASN A 71 21.09 -13.49 -33.70
C ASN A 71 21.80 -14.78 -34.17
N LYS A 72 21.08 -15.91 -34.23
CA LYS A 72 21.56 -17.18 -34.80
C LYS A 72 20.75 -17.56 -36.03
#